data_AF-A0A7W6VEC5-F1
#
_entry.id   AF-A0A7W6VEC5-F1
#
_cell.length_a   1.000
_cell.length_b   1.000
_cell.length_c   1.000
_cell.angle_alpha   90.00
_cell.angle_beta   90.00
_cell.angle_gamma   90.00
#
_symmetry.space_group_name_H-M   'P 1'
#
loop_
_entity.id
_entity.type
_entity.pdbx_description
1 polymer ?
#
loop_
_entity_poly.entity_id
_entity_poly.type
_entity_poly.pdbx_seq_one_letter_code
_entity_poly.pdbx_strand_id
1 'polypeptide(L)'
;MLADASCRTGMMSLSCRRARTAKEVAYVTAGRLIQHYQDFCLSKGIDFTRIDSVRPHDDTTLFCSAGMQQYKPLFSDPSYSGTVANSQACLRMGDLDEIGDGTHLLHFTMLGLFSFREMTVGNAIDFWLEFLATLGLVPDHVTIHPDRLVEWTPSMTGVRPSLQIRNAYGAMAALADTAPSSTRMASKSETSSIRLEPASTSASARSVST
;
A
#
# COMPACT_ATOMS: atom_id res chain seq x y z
N MET A 1 34.12 -69.49 10.68
CA MET A 1 34.73 -68.73 11.79
C MET A 1 34.02 -67.39 11.89
N LEU A 2 33.60 -67.04 13.11
CA LEU A 2 32.93 -65.79 13.51
C LEU A 2 33.78 -64.53 13.16
N ALA A 3 33.32 -63.29 13.14
CA ALA A 3 32.31 -62.65 13.98
C ALA A 3 31.76 -61.32 13.40
N ASP A 4 30.58 -60.99 13.93
CA ASP A 4 29.82 -59.75 14.07
C ASP A 4 30.60 -58.40 14.12
N ALA A 5 30.01 -57.36 13.54
CA ALA A 5 30.00 -56.01 14.13
C ALA A 5 28.90 -55.14 13.50
N SER A 6 27.70 -55.23 14.06
CA SER A 6 26.69 -54.18 14.00
C SER A 6 27.22 -52.87 14.59
N CYS A 7 27.20 -51.77 13.84
CA CYS A 7 27.22 -50.42 14.41
C CYS A 7 26.19 -49.53 13.72
N ARG A 8 25.10 -49.25 14.45
CA ARG A 8 24.10 -48.24 14.13
C ARG A 8 24.73 -46.86 14.27
N THR A 9 24.59 -45.99 13.28
CA THR A 9 24.47 -44.55 13.58
C THR A 9 23.77 -43.84 12.43
N GLY A 10 22.66 -43.17 12.76
CA GLY A 10 21.80 -42.49 11.81
C GLY A 10 22.46 -41.28 11.18
N MET A 11 22.33 -41.17 9.85
CA MET A 11 22.38 -39.87 9.20
C MET A 11 20.98 -39.27 9.30
N MET A 12 20.76 -38.46 10.33
CA MET A 12 19.72 -37.44 10.27
C MET A 12 19.99 -36.65 9.00
N SER A 13 19.06 -36.73 8.04
CA SER A 13 19.02 -35.83 6.89
C SER A 13 18.98 -34.42 7.45
N LEU A 14 20.15 -33.78 7.53
CA LEU A 14 20.29 -32.36 7.73
C LEU A 14 19.71 -31.71 6.48
N SER A 15 18.39 -31.54 6.48
CA SER A 15 17.70 -30.61 5.60
C SER A 15 18.36 -29.25 5.81
N CYS A 16 19.30 -28.94 4.93
CA CYS A 16 19.95 -27.65 4.85
C CYS A 16 18.83 -26.64 4.59
N ARG A 17 18.34 -26.00 5.65
CA ARG A 17 17.46 -24.85 5.54
C ARG A 17 18.25 -23.78 4.82
N ARG A 18 18.07 -23.70 3.51
CA ARG A 18 18.66 -22.64 2.67
C ARG A 18 18.22 -21.32 3.28
N ALA A 19 19.19 -20.52 3.73
CA ALA A 19 18.91 -19.17 4.18
C ALA A 19 18.30 -18.41 2.99
N ARG A 20 17.07 -17.92 3.17
CA ARG A 20 16.39 -17.12 2.15
C ARG A 20 17.16 -15.84 1.92
N THR A 21 17.28 -15.43 0.66
CA THR A 21 17.91 -14.14 0.35
C THR A 21 17.02 -13.00 0.86
N ALA A 22 17.60 -11.81 1.11
CA ALA A 22 16.82 -10.64 1.55
C ALA A 22 15.67 -10.30 0.58
N LYS A 23 15.91 -10.45 -0.73
CA LYS A 23 14.87 -10.28 -1.76
C LYS A 23 13.75 -11.31 -1.62
N GLU A 24 14.08 -12.57 -1.38
CA GLU A 24 13.10 -13.64 -1.19
C GLU A 24 12.25 -13.43 0.07
N VAL A 25 12.85 -12.93 1.16
CA VAL A 25 12.11 -12.55 2.36
C VAL A 25 11.15 -11.39 2.08
N ALA A 26 11.60 -10.35 1.37
CA ALA A 26 10.77 -9.20 1.03
C ALA A 26 9.56 -9.58 0.16
N TYR A 27 9.75 -10.41 -0.87
CA TYR A 27 8.66 -10.89 -1.74
C TYR A 27 7.65 -11.75 -0.97
N VAL A 28 8.12 -12.63 -0.08
CA VAL A 28 7.23 -13.45 0.75
C VAL A 28 6.42 -12.59 1.71
N THR A 29 7.02 -11.56 2.31
CA THR A 29 6.31 -10.62 3.18
C THR A 29 5.29 -9.79 2.42
N ALA A 30 5.65 -9.25 1.25
CA ALA A 30 4.73 -8.51 0.39
C ALA A 30 3.54 -9.37 -0.05
N GLY A 31 3.78 -10.62 -0.46
CA GLY A 31 2.73 -11.57 -0.82
C GLY A 31 1.77 -11.85 0.34
N ARG A 32 2.29 -11.99 1.57
CA ARG A 32 1.47 -12.17 2.78
C ARG A 32 0.65 -10.93 3.11
N LEU A 33 1.20 -9.73 2.91
CA LEU A 33 0.47 -8.47 3.12
C LEU A 33 -0.70 -8.33 2.15
N ILE A 34 -0.48 -8.66 0.87
CA ILE A 34 -1.54 -8.65 -0.15
C ILE A 34 -2.63 -9.66 0.19
N GLN A 35 -2.25 -10.87 0.62
CA GLN A 35 -3.23 -11.88 1.04
C GLN A 35 -4.04 -11.42 2.25
N HIS A 36 -3.37 -10.85 3.25
CA HIS A 36 -4.05 -10.33 4.45
C HIS A 36 -5.01 -9.19 4.10
N TYR A 37 -4.63 -8.29 3.18
CA TYR A 37 -5.51 -7.25 2.67
C TYR A 37 -6.71 -7.81 1.91
N GLN A 38 -6.49 -8.81 1.05
CA GLN A 38 -7.57 -9.51 0.35
C GLN A 38 -8.57 -10.11 1.34
N ASP A 39 -8.09 -10.84 2.35
CA ASP A 39 -8.94 -11.48 3.35
C ASP A 39 -9.73 -10.42 4.15
N PHE A 40 -9.10 -9.28 4.46
CA PHE A 40 -9.75 -8.15 5.12
C PHE A 40 -10.87 -7.55 4.26
N CYS A 41 -10.63 -7.29 2.97
CA CYS A 41 -11.65 -6.80 2.03
C CYS A 41 -12.84 -7.76 1.94
N LEU A 42 -12.58 -9.06 1.76
CA LEU A 42 -13.62 -10.09 1.68
C LEU A 42 -14.43 -10.16 2.99
N SER A 43 -13.79 -10.00 4.14
CA SER A 43 -14.49 -9.96 5.44
C SER A 43 -15.45 -8.77 5.60
N LYS A 44 -15.19 -7.68 4.87
CA LYS A 44 -16.03 -6.48 4.82
C LYS A 44 -17.07 -6.52 3.70
N GLY A 45 -17.13 -7.62 2.93
CA GLY A 45 -18.03 -7.76 1.78
C GLY A 45 -17.61 -6.94 0.56
N ILE A 46 -16.33 -6.57 0.47
CA ILE A 46 -15.77 -5.83 -0.66
C ILE A 46 -15.07 -6.80 -1.61
N ASP A 47 -15.45 -6.77 -2.88
CA ASP A 47 -14.82 -7.60 -3.91
C ASP A 47 -13.35 -7.22 -4.10
N PHE A 48 -12.48 -8.22 -4.09
CA PHE A 48 -11.04 -8.03 -4.24
C PHE A 48 -10.51 -8.69 -5.52
N THR A 49 -9.71 -7.94 -6.29
CA THR A 49 -9.03 -8.47 -7.49
C THR A 49 -7.51 -8.31 -7.40
N ARG A 50 -6.78 -9.39 -7.71
CA ARG A 50 -5.31 -9.37 -7.83
C ARG A 50 -4.88 -9.35 -9.29
N ILE A 51 -4.03 -8.39 -9.65
CA ILE A 51 -3.55 -8.17 -11.01
C ILE A 51 -2.04 -8.01 -10.98
N ASP A 52 -1.33 -9.06 -11.40
CA ASP A 52 0.14 -9.06 -11.45
C ASP A 52 0.69 -8.55 -12.80
N SER A 53 -0.18 -8.12 -13.72
CA SER A 53 0.18 -7.63 -15.06
C SER A 53 0.27 -6.11 -15.11
N VAL A 54 1.36 -5.58 -15.68
CA VAL A 54 1.56 -4.13 -15.94
C VAL A 54 1.03 -3.68 -17.30
N ARG A 55 0.36 -4.56 -18.06
CA ARG A 55 -0.25 -4.20 -19.34
C ARG A 55 -1.26 -3.05 -19.16
N PRO A 56 -1.31 -2.10 -20.08
CA PRO A 56 -2.25 -1.00 -20.00
C PRO A 56 -3.69 -1.52 -20.16
N HIS A 57 -4.64 -0.80 -19.55
CA HIS A 57 -6.07 -1.07 -19.66
C HIS A 57 -6.76 -0.29 -20.78
N ASP A 58 -6.08 0.73 -21.32
CA ASP A 58 -6.55 1.56 -22.43
C ASP A 58 -5.41 1.89 -23.41
N ASP A 59 -5.75 2.41 -24.59
CA ASP A 59 -4.76 2.77 -25.62
C ASP A 59 -4.05 4.10 -25.34
N THR A 60 -4.36 4.77 -24.22
CA THR A 60 -3.80 6.08 -23.87
C THR A 60 -2.54 5.98 -23.00
N THR A 61 -2.28 4.80 -22.44
CA THR A 61 -1.19 4.53 -21.52
C THR A 61 -0.27 3.43 -22.05
N LEU A 62 1.05 3.57 -21.84
CA LEU A 62 2.01 2.54 -22.24
C LEU A 62 2.04 1.36 -21.25
N PHE A 63 1.90 1.66 -19.96
CA PHE A 63 1.87 0.68 -18.87
C PHE A 63 0.86 1.12 -17.82
N CYS A 64 0.35 0.15 -17.05
CA CYS A 64 -0.46 0.44 -15.88
C CYS A 64 0.40 1.09 -14.79
N SER A 65 0.13 2.36 -14.46
CA SER A 65 0.89 3.14 -13.47
C SER A 65 0.18 3.28 -12.12
N ALA A 66 -1.11 2.91 -12.07
CA ALA A 66 -1.97 3.01 -10.90
C ALA A 66 -3.11 1.99 -10.93
N GLY A 67 -3.52 1.52 -9.75
CA GLY A 67 -4.62 0.55 -9.58
C GLY A 67 -5.99 1.04 -10.07
N MET A 68 -6.17 2.35 -10.21
CA MET A 68 -7.45 2.96 -10.63
C MET A 68 -7.71 2.87 -12.14
N GLN A 69 -6.69 2.63 -12.96
CA GLN A 69 -6.79 2.83 -14.42
C GLN A 69 -7.87 1.95 -15.06
N GLN A 70 -8.02 0.71 -14.60
CA GLN A 70 -9.07 -0.20 -15.07
C GLN A 70 -10.50 0.29 -14.78
N TYR A 71 -10.65 1.15 -13.76
CA TYR A 71 -11.93 1.70 -13.32
C TYR A 71 -12.18 3.10 -13.86
N LYS A 72 -11.29 3.65 -14.70
CA LYS A 72 -11.43 4.98 -15.33
C LYS A 72 -12.82 5.21 -15.96
N PRO A 73 -13.45 4.24 -16.66
CA PRO A 73 -14.81 4.41 -17.17
C PRO A 73 -15.88 4.57 -16.07
N LEU A 74 -15.73 3.86 -14.94
CA LEU A 74 -16.70 3.86 -13.84
C LEU A 74 -16.78 5.20 -13.10
N PHE A 75 -15.69 5.98 -13.09
CA PHE A 75 -15.72 7.34 -12.53
C PHE A 75 -16.62 8.29 -13.32
N SER A 76 -16.78 8.04 -14.62
CA SER A 76 -17.61 8.87 -15.50
C SER A 76 -19.05 8.36 -15.62
N ASP A 77 -19.30 7.10 -15.27
CA ASP A 77 -20.63 6.50 -15.30
C ASP A 77 -21.44 6.95 -14.07
N PRO A 78 -22.54 7.73 -14.22
CA PRO A 78 -23.39 8.16 -13.11
C PRO A 78 -24.23 7.05 -12.48
N SER A 79 -24.44 5.94 -13.21
CA SER A 79 -25.35 4.87 -12.81
C SER A 79 -24.70 3.80 -11.94
N TYR A 80 -23.38 3.68 -12.01
CA TYR A 80 -22.64 2.70 -11.23
C TYR A 80 -22.53 3.11 -9.76
N SER A 81 -22.85 2.18 -8.86
CA SER A 81 -22.59 2.28 -7.43
C SER A 81 -21.95 0.98 -6.95
N GLY A 82 -20.90 1.09 -6.16
CA GLY A 82 -20.19 -0.09 -5.67
C GLY A 82 -18.85 0.26 -5.06
N THR A 83 -18.32 -0.66 -4.26
CA THR A 83 -16.98 -0.55 -3.68
C THR A 83 -16.18 -1.78 -4.04
N VAL A 84 -14.99 -1.57 -4.59
CA VAL A 84 -14.08 -2.62 -5.04
C VAL A 84 -12.68 -2.36 -4.48
N ALA A 85 -11.95 -3.43 -4.23
CA ALA A 85 -10.56 -3.37 -3.82
C ALA A 85 -9.68 -4.16 -4.79
N ASN A 86 -8.41 -3.77 -4.89
CA ASN A 86 -7.47 -4.51 -5.71
C ASN A 86 -6.03 -4.47 -5.19
N SER A 87 -5.22 -5.33 -5.79
CA SER A 87 -3.76 -5.19 -5.82
C SER A 87 -3.30 -5.20 -7.27
N GLN A 88 -2.65 -4.11 -7.69
CA GLN A 88 -2.23 -3.89 -9.08
C GLN A 88 -0.72 -3.80 -9.16
N ALA A 89 -0.10 -4.60 -10.01
CA ALA A 89 1.29 -4.38 -10.43
C ALA A 89 1.37 -3.12 -11.31
N CYS A 90 2.20 -2.17 -10.89
CA CYS A 90 2.37 -0.89 -11.54
C CYS A 90 3.79 -0.74 -12.07
N LEU A 91 3.94 -0.07 -13.22
CA LEU A 91 5.23 0.35 -13.77
C LEU A 91 5.23 1.86 -14.00
N ARG A 92 6.12 2.59 -13.33
CA ARG A 92 6.29 4.04 -13.46
C ARG A 92 7.65 4.38 -14.04
N MET A 93 7.67 4.65 -15.35
CA MET A 93 8.90 5.03 -16.06
C MET A 93 9.31 6.49 -15.84
N GLY A 94 8.39 7.34 -15.36
CA GLY A 94 8.70 8.74 -15.03
C GLY A 94 9.64 8.89 -13.84
N ASP A 95 9.67 7.90 -12.95
CA ASP A 95 10.46 7.91 -11.71
C ASP A 95 11.89 7.38 -11.93
N LEU A 96 12.31 7.20 -13.20
CA LEU A 96 13.60 6.57 -13.55
C LEU A 96 14.81 7.33 -13.03
N ASP A 97 14.77 8.65 -13.08
CA ASP A 97 15.87 9.52 -12.64
C ASP A 97 15.95 9.61 -11.10
N GLU A 98 14.89 9.22 -10.39
CA GLU A 98 14.78 9.31 -8.93
C GLU A 98 15.14 7.99 -8.23
N ILE A 99 15.43 6.93 -8.99
CA ILE A 99 15.82 5.63 -8.45
C ILE A 99 17.11 5.75 -7.64
N GLY A 100 17.06 5.22 -6.42
CA GLY A 100 18.21 5.15 -5.52
C GLY A 100 18.06 6.01 -4.26
N ASP A 101 16.97 6.77 -4.15
CA ASP A 101 16.64 7.57 -2.97
C ASP A 101 16.01 6.75 -1.81
N GLY A 102 15.73 5.46 -2.06
CA GLY A 102 15.16 4.52 -1.11
C GLY A 102 13.63 4.49 -1.08
N THR A 103 12.94 5.37 -1.82
CA THR A 103 11.47 5.42 -1.88
C THR A 103 10.90 5.22 -3.28
N HIS A 104 11.61 5.62 -4.34
CA HIS A 104 11.15 5.46 -5.71
C HIS A 104 11.47 4.06 -6.25
N LEU A 105 10.45 3.43 -6.82
CA LEU A 105 10.52 2.13 -7.45
C LEU A 105 9.87 2.22 -8.83
N LEU A 106 10.52 1.67 -9.85
CA LEU A 106 9.89 1.54 -11.17
C LEU A 106 8.71 0.58 -11.11
N HIS A 107 8.92 -0.59 -10.50
CA HIS A 107 7.92 -1.66 -10.43
C HIS A 107 7.54 -1.94 -8.98
N PHE A 108 6.24 -1.85 -8.69
CA PHE A 108 5.69 -2.06 -7.36
C PHE A 108 4.23 -2.53 -7.43
N THR A 109 3.71 -3.08 -6.34
CA THR A 109 2.30 -3.45 -6.23
C THR A 109 1.57 -2.39 -5.43
N MET A 110 0.53 -1.80 -6.03
CA MET A 110 -0.34 -0.81 -5.41
C MET A 110 -1.57 -1.51 -4.84
N LEU A 111 -1.82 -1.35 -3.54
CA LEU A 111 -3.11 -1.71 -2.93
C LEU A 111 -4.10 -0.57 -3.17
N GLY A 112 -5.31 -0.92 -3.60
CA GLY A 112 -6.34 0.05 -3.93
C GLY A 112 -7.67 -0.27 -3.27
N LEU A 113 -8.34 0.77 -2.81
CA LEU A 113 -9.74 0.77 -2.41
C LEU A 113 -10.44 1.85 -3.23
N PHE A 114 -11.44 1.46 -4.01
CA PHE A 114 -12.17 2.36 -4.90
C PHE A 114 -13.66 2.24 -4.61
N SER A 115 -14.26 3.32 -4.15
CA SER A 115 -15.69 3.39 -3.91
C SER A 115 -16.32 4.38 -4.87
N PHE A 116 -17.44 3.97 -5.46
CA PHE A 116 -18.23 4.73 -6.41
C PHE A 116 -19.57 5.03 -5.75
N ARG A 117 -19.69 6.25 -5.20
CA ARG A 117 -20.92 6.80 -4.60
C ARG A 117 -21.45 6.08 -3.34
N GLU A 118 -20.70 5.16 -2.75
CA GLU A 118 -21.10 4.46 -1.52
C GLU A 118 -20.37 4.96 -0.27
N MET A 119 -19.04 5.05 -0.32
CA MET A 119 -18.24 5.45 0.84
C MET A 119 -18.01 6.95 0.87
N THR A 120 -18.18 7.54 2.06
CA THR A 120 -17.67 8.88 2.36
C THR A 120 -16.16 8.82 2.61
N VAL A 121 -15.49 9.97 2.57
CA VAL A 121 -14.05 10.07 2.90
C VAL A 121 -13.77 9.57 4.32
N GLY A 122 -14.65 9.87 5.28
CA GLY A 122 -14.54 9.37 6.66
C GLY A 122 -14.56 7.84 6.72
N ASN A 123 -15.53 7.21 6.07
CA ASN A 123 -15.62 5.74 6.05
C ASN A 123 -14.39 5.11 5.38
N ALA A 124 -13.82 5.76 4.35
CA ALA A 124 -12.60 5.28 3.69
C ALA A 124 -11.37 5.39 4.61
N ILE A 125 -11.27 6.47 5.40
CA ILE A 125 -10.21 6.64 6.40
C ILE A 125 -10.34 5.55 7.47
N ASP A 126 -11.55 5.35 8.01
CA ASP A 126 -11.82 4.33 9.03
C ASP A 126 -11.44 2.93 8.53
N PHE A 127 -11.78 2.60 7.28
CA PHE A 127 -11.38 1.33 6.66
C PHE A 127 -9.85 1.13 6.67
N TRP A 128 -9.08 2.15 6.26
CA TRP A 128 -7.61 2.05 6.24
C TRP A 128 -7.02 1.97 7.64
N LEU A 129 -7.57 2.72 8.60
CA LEU A 129 -7.13 2.66 10.00
C LEU A 129 -7.41 1.30 10.62
N GLU A 130 -8.59 0.73 10.39
CA GLU A 130 -8.92 -0.63 10.82
C GLU A 130 -7.97 -1.65 10.21
N PHE A 131 -7.69 -1.55 8.91
CA PHE A 131 -6.73 -2.43 8.24
C PHE A 131 -5.33 -2.32 8.86
N LEU A 132 -4.82 -1.11 9.07
CA LEU A 132 -3.52 -0.88 9.72
C LEU A 132 -3.50 -1.44 11.15
N ALA A 133 -4.59 -1.31 11.90
CA ALA A 133 -4.72 -1.89 13.23
C ALA A 133 -4.61 -3.42 13.20
N THR A 134 -5.13 -4.09 12.16
CA THR A 134 -4.94 -5.56 12.00
C THR A 134 -3.48 -5.97 11.78
N LEU A 135 -2.65 -5.04 11.29
CA LEU A 135 -1.20 -5.23 11.12
C LEU A 135 -0.41 -4.84 12.39
N GLY A 136 -1.08 -4.33 13.43
CA GLY A 136 -0.45 -3.78 14.62
C GLY A 136 0.25 -2.45 14.38
N LEU A 137 -0.16 -1.70 13.35
CA LEU A 137 0.40 -0.41 12.99
C LEU A 137 -0.51 0.72 13.46
N VAL A 138 0.08 1.73 14.09
CA VAL A 138 -0.61 2.96 14.51
C VAL A 138 0.06 4.13 13.78
N PRO A 139 -0.66 4.91 12.97
CA PRO A 139 -0.09 6.07 12.30
C PRO A 139 0.35 7.15 13.29
N ASP A 140 1.61 7.57 13.23
CA ASP A 140 2.13 8.66 14.07
C ASP A 140 1.71 10.06 13.61
N HIS A 141 1.60 10.23 12.29
CA HIS A 141 1.28 11.51 11.66
C HIS A 141 0.35 11.30 10.46
N VAL A 142 -0.57 12.25 10.29
CA VAL A 142 -1.46 12.32 9.12
C VAL A 142 -1.30 13.71 8.53
N THR A 143 -1.03 13.76 7.23
CA THR A 143 -0.90 15.00 6.47
C THR A 143 -2.14 15.15 5.61
N ILE A 144 -2.82 16.29 5.71
CA ILE A 144 -3.98 16.63 4.89
C ILE A 144 -3.60 17.78 3.97
N HIS A 145 -4.03 17.71 2.72
CA HIS A 145 -3.84 18.82 1.79
C HIS A 145 -4.54 20.09 2.33
N PRO A 146 -3.91 21.29 2.26
CA PRO A 146 -4.45 22.52 2.83
C PRO A 146 -5.90 22.82 2.42
N ASP A 147 -6.22 22.63 1.15
CA ASP A 147 -7.53 22.92 0.57
C ASP A 147 -8.66 22.03 1.13
N ARG A 148 -8.31 20.86 1.69
CA ARG A 148 -9.28 19.89 2.22
C ARG A 148 -9.26 19.82 3.75
N LEU A 149 -8.40 20.60 4.39
CA LEU A 149 -8.19 20.56 5.83
C LEU A 149 -9.51 20.77 6.59
N VAL A 150 -10.27 21.81 6.24
CA VAL A 150 -11.54 22.15 6.92
C VAL A 150 -12.59 21.05 6.75
N GLU A 151 -12.65 20.45 5.55
CA GLU A 151 -13.65 19.45 5.20
C GLU A 151 -13.37 18.10 5.89
N TRP A 152 -12.11 17.68 5.97
CA TRP A 152 -11.74 16.32 6.38
C TRP A 152 -11.31 16.21 7.85
N THR A 153 -10.90 17.32 8.48
CA THR A 153 -10.51 17.32 9.91
C THR A 153 -11.61 16.75 10.83
N PRO A 154 -12.91 17.06 10.66
CA PRO A 154 -13.96 16.47 11.49
C PRO A 154 -14.02 14.94 11.42
N SER A 155 -13.73 14.36 10.25
CA SER A 155 -13.70 12.91 10.05
C SER A 155 -12.47 12.23 10.69
N MET A 156 -11.46 13.00 11.09
CA MET A 156 -10.21 12.48 11.67
C MET A 156 -10.11 12.66 13.19
N THR A 157 -11.16 13.14 13.85
CA THR A 157 -11.17 13.56 15.27
C THR A 157 -10.77 12.46 16.28
N GLY A 158 -10.84 11.18 15.89
CA GLY A 158 -10.43 10.03 16.72
C GLY A 158 -8.98 9.57 16.53
N VAL A 159 -8.32 10.00 15.45
CA VAL A 159 -6.91 9.69 15.21
C VAL A 159 -6.11 10.71 16.02
N ARG A 160 -5.12 10.27 16.79
CA ARG A 160 -4.18 11.17 17.49
C ARG A 160 -2.85 11.33 16.75
N PRO A 161 -2.79 11.86 15.50
CA PRO A 161 -1.53 12.26 14.94
C PRO A 161 -1.26 13.73 15.27
N SER A 162 0.02 14.07 15.43
CA SER A 162 0.46 15.44 15.25
C SER A 162 0.12 15.88 13.81
N LEU A 163 -0.88 16.76 13.66
CA LEU A 163 -1.34 17.24 12.36
C LEU A 163 -0.26 18.13 11.75
N GLN A 164 0.49 17.60 10.76
CA GLN A 164 1.40 18.43 9.96
C GLN A 164 0.66 18.94 8.73
N ILE A 165 0.47 20.25 8.66
CA ILE A 165 0.00 20.94 7.46
C ILE A 165 1.22 21.14 6.57
N ARG A 166 1.29 20.46 5.42
CA ARG A 166 2.31 20.73 4.40
C ARG A 166 1.63 21.24 3.14
N ASN A 167 2.10 22.37 2.62
CA ASN A 167 1.78 22.83 1.27
C ASN A 167 2.43 21.86 0.29
N ALA A 168 1.69 20.90 -0.24
CA ALA A 168 2.19 19.95 -1.23
C ALA A 168 2.12 20.55 -2.64
N TYR A 169 2.90 21.59 -2.93
CA TYR A 169 3.17 22.02 -4.31
C TYR A 169 4.18 21.09 -5.04
N GLY A 170 4.20 19.79 -4.72
CA GLY A 170 5.28 18.89 -5.14
C GLY A 170 4.89 17.48 -5.57
N ALA A 171 3.61 17.09 -5.52
CA ALA A 171 3.16 15.81 -6.08
C ALA A 171 2.46 16.08 -7.43
N MET A 172 3.27 16.34 -8.47
CA MET A 172 2.77 16.44 -9.83
C MET A 172 2.19 15.09 -10.25
N ALA A 173 0.86 14.97 -10.22
CA ALA A 173 0.12 13.97 -10.98
C ALA A 173 0.34 14.27 -12.48
N ALA A 174 1.45 13.78 -13.03
CA ALA A 174 1.70 13.79 -14.46
C ALA A 174 0.72 12.83 -15.15
N LEU A 175 -0.48 13.34 -15.48
CA LEU A 175 -1.42 12.80 -16.49
C LEU A 175 -2.63 13.74 -16.74
N ALA A 176 -2.51 15.04 -16.45
CA ALA A 176 -3.65 15.97 -16.45
C ALA A 176 -3.70 17.01 -17.59
N ASP A 177 -2.84 16.93 -18.62
CA ASP A 177 -2.72 18.00 -19.62
C ASP A 177 -3.56 17.83 -20.91
N THR A 178 -4.47 16.85 -21.00
CA THR A 178 -5.31 16.67 -22.20
C THR A 178 -6.82 16.59 -21.97
N ALA A 179 -7.33 16.93 -20.78
CA ALA A 179 -8.78 16.95 -20.52
C ALA A 179 -9.35 18.38 -20.39
N PRO A 180 -10.49 18.69 -21.04
CA PRO A 180 -11.11 20.01 -20.99
C PRO A 180 -11.61 20.37 -19.58
N SER A 181 -11.68 21.67 -19.31
CA SER A 181 -11.85 22.30 -17.99
C SER A 181 -13.07 21.86 -17.16
N SER A 182 -14.09 21.22 -17.76
CA SER A 182 -15.29 20.77 -17.05
C SER A 182 -15.14 19.41 -16.35
N THR A 183 -14.13 18.61 -16.69
CA THR A 183 -13.88 17.29 -16.07
C THR A 183 -13.01 17.38 -14.80
N ARG A 184 -12.53 18.58 -14.46
CA ARG A 184 -11.60 18.85 -13.35
C ARG A 184 -12.18 18.53 -11.96
N MET A 185 -13.50 18.38 -11.84
CA MET A 185 -14.21 18.11 -10.58
C MET A 185 -14.38 16.62 -10.23
N ALA A 186 -14.20 15.70 -11.19
CA ALA A 186 -14.62 14.30 -11.02
C ALA A 186 -13.48 13.26 -10.94
N SER A 187 -12.21 13.68 -11.08
CA SER A 187 -11.09 12.74 -11.31
C SER A 187 -9.89 12.86 -10.36
N LYS A 188 -10.02 13.51 -9.20
CA LYS A 188 -8.96 13.51 -8.19
C LYS A 188 -9.05 12.27 -7.30
N SER A 189 -8.67 11.11 -7.81
CA SER A 189 -8.22 10.01 -6.95
C SER A 189 -6.77 10.30 -6.56
N GLU A 190 -6.58 11.17 -5.57
CA GLU A 190 -5.27 11.58 -5.07
C GLU A 190 -4.80 10.58 -4.00
N THR A 191 -3.65 9.95 -4.27
CA THR A 191 -3.02 8.93 -3.41
C THR A 191 -2.43 9.58 -2.16
N SER A 192 -2.88 9.17 -0.97
CA SER A 192 -2.19 9.49 0.28
C SER A 192 -1.03 8.51 0.48
N SER A 193 0.21 9.01 0.51
CA SER A 193 1.38 8.23 0.92
C SER A 193 1.52 8.29 2.44
N ILE A 194 1.39 7.14 3.11
CA ILE A 194 1.66 6.99 4.54
C ILE A 194 3.13 6.61 4.69
N ARG A 195 3.94 7.50 5.29
CA ARG A 195 5.34 7.20 5.64
C ARG A 195 5.37 6.53 7.01
N LEU A 196 5.66 5.23 7.04
CA LEU A 196 5.89 4.50 8.28
C LEU A 196 7.40 4.52 8.58
N GLU A 197 7.82 5.27 9.60
CA GLU A 197 9.19 5.20 10.11
C GLU A 197 9.29 4.11 11.19
N PRO A 198 10.38 3.31 11.24
CA PRO A 198 10.54 2.30 12.26
C PRO A 198 10.76 2.94 13.65
N ALA A 199 10.06 2.42 14.66
CA ALA A 199 10.14 2.90 16.04
C ALA A 199 11.60 2.90 16.55
N SER A 200 12.14 4.09 16.81
CA SER A 200 13.44 4.26 17.44
C SER A 200 13.43 3.68 18.86
N THR A 201 14.29 2.69 19.11
CA THR A 201 14.46 2.11 20.46
C THR A 201 15.35 3.05 21.28
N SER A 202 14.75 3.91 22.11
CA SER A 202 15.52 4.73 23.06
C SER A 202 16.00 3.87 24.23
N ALA A 203 17.26 3.45 24.20
CA ALA A 203 17.94 2.84 25.34
C ALA A 203 18.12 3.88 26.46
N SER A 204 17.48 3.63 27.60
CA SER A 204 17.57 4.44 28.81
C SER A 204 18.89 4.16 29.54
N ALA A 205 19.78 5.16 29.60
CA ALA A 205 20.93 5.15 30.49
C ALA A 205 20.57 5.88 31.79
N ARG A 206 20.31 5.12 32.86
CA ARG A 206 20.23 5.63 34.24
C ARG A 206 21.63 6.01 34.73
N SER A 207 21.86 7.29 35.01
CA SER A 207 22.98 7.72 35.86
C SER A 207 22.55 7.68 37.32
N VAL A 208 23.12 6.77 38.10
CA VAL A 208 23.04 6.74 39.56
C VAL A 208 24.11 7.68 40.11
N SER A 209 23.71 8.73 40.82
CA SER A 209 24.60 9.61 41.57
C SER A 209 25.05 8.91 42.86
N THR A 210 26.37 8.89 43.10
CA THR A 210 26.98 8.64 44.42
C THR A 210 27.84 9.84 44.76
#